data_AF-A0A0B1TJX9-F1
#
_entry.id   AF-A0A0B1TJX9-F1
#
_cell.length_a   1.000
_cell.length_b   1.000
_cell.length_c   1.000
_cell.angle_alpha   90.00
_cell.angle_beta   90.00
_cell.angle_gamma   90.00
#
_symmetry.space_group_name_H-M   'P 1'
#
loop_
_entity.id
_entity.type
_entity.pdbx_description
1 polymer ?
#
loop_
_entity_poly.entity_id
_entity_poly.type
_entity_poly.pdbx_seq_one_letter_code
_entity_poly.pdbx_strand_id
1 'polypeptide(L)'
;MDEPEESGSSLTASDEEVTQKIVLHVYDDESKEFTSLTTYHGMIRIYSSETWPSRIFWSLVVVTCLTLFMIHSGLMLFFYHSKPTFFKTTEIPLRAEQLPAVTICRVGGKKWNKYSENHLTKNKMAIADAIFNSGSFDSSELEKLTSLEETYTRTTGHKFNLKQILLETRTPCEQSIMSVYISGRRIKNHCQQAEWTLTEFGYCNVFRWEHTESAVQSFRANVVSESDELVMFQVRRPNIANTLNVDGIYVRRGRTAKLAIQPRKVWLQLKEIL
;
A
#
# COMPACT_ATOMS: atom_id res chain seq x y z
N MET A 1 -50.76 93.02 -34.13
CA MET A 1 -50.96 91.66 -34.66
C MET A 1 -50.01 90.82 -33.86
N ASP A 2 -50.58 90.31 -32.78
CA ASP A 2 -49.93 89.79 -31.60
C ASP A 2 -49.46 88.36 -31.81
N GLU A 3 -48.22 88.07 -31.42
CA GLU A 3 -47.83 86.76 -30.92
C GLU A 3 -47.86 86.83 -29.39
N PRO A 4 -48.46 85.84 -28.69
CA PRO A 4 -48.22 85.69 -27.27
C PRO A 4 -47.19 84.59 -26.98
N GLU A 5 -46.41 84.93 -25.96
CA GLU A 5 -45.23 84.27 -25.40
C GLU A 5 -45.47 82.85 -24.88
N GLU A 6 -44.39 82.08 -24.98
CA GLU A 6 -44.17 80.74 -24.45
C GLU A 6 -44.11 80.76 -22.92
N SER A 7 -45.12 80.19 -22.23
CA SER A 7 -45.12 80.06 -20.77
C SER A 7 -44.26 78.87 -20.34
N GLY A 8 -43.03 79.13 -19.91
CA GLY A 8 -42.23 78.17 -19.15
C GLY A 8 -42.91 77.82 -17.83
N SER A 9 -43.27 76.55 -17.64
CA SER A 9 -43.73 76.04 -16.35
C SER A 9 -42.52 75.78 -15.45
N SER A 10 -42.36 76.65 -14.46
CA SER A 10 -41.51 76.40 -13.29
C SER A 10 -42.05 75.18 -12.54
N LEU A 11 -41.40 74.02 -12.69
CA LEU A 11 -41.59 72.88 -11.80
C LEU A 11 -41.26 73.31 -10.37
N THR A 12 -42.25 73.24 -9.50
CA THR A 12 -42.08 73.57 -8.08
C THR A 12 -41.42 72.39 -7.37
N ALA A 13 -40.48 72.66 -6.45
CA ALA A 13 -39.76 71.61 -5.69
C ALA A 13 -40.69 70.62 -4.96
N SER A 14 -41.95 71.00 -4.73
CA SER A 14 -42.99 70.15 -4.16
C SER A 14 -43.47 69.03 -5.09
N ASP A 15 -43.49 69.25 -6.42
CA ASP A 15 -44.00 68.26 -7.37
C ASP A 15 -42.99 67.13 -7.59
N GLU A 16 -41.69 67.43 -7.54
CA GLU A 16 -40.63 66.44 -7.58
C GLU A 16 -40.63 65.57 -6.31
N GLU A 17 -40.85 66.16 -5.13
CA GLU A 17 -40.90 65.43 -3.85
C GLU A 17 -42.12 64.49 -3.78
N VAL A 18 -43.28 64.94 -4.26
CA VAL A 18 -44.49 64.11 -4.33
C VAL A 18 -44.30 62.97 -5.33
N THR A 19 -43.72 63.24 -6.50
CA THR A 19 -43.47 62.22 -7.52
C THR A 19 -42.44 61.20 -7.02
N GLN A 20 -41.37 61.63 -6.36
CA GLN A 20 -40.36 60.76 -5.76
C GLN A 20 -40.96 59.88 -4.65
N LYS A 21 -41.86 60.44 -3.82
CA LYS A 21 -42.57 59.70 -2.77
C LYS A 21 -43.53 58.65 -3.35
N ILE A 22 -44.25 58.98 -4.42
CA ILE A 22 -45.15 58.04 -5.11
C ILE A 22 -44.36 56.91 -5.74
N VAL A 23 -43.26 57.21 -6.44
CA VAL A 23 -42.39 56.20 -7.05
C VAL A 23 -41.78 55.28 -5.99
N LEU A 24 -41.28 55.84 -4.87
CA LEU A 24 -40.72 55.05 -3.78
C LEU A 24 -41.75 54.09 -3.15
N HIS A 25 -43.01 54.51 -3.02
CA HIS A 25 -44.08 53.68 -2.49
C HIS A 25 -44.44 52.51 -3.42
N VAL A 26 -44.51 52.74 -4.74
CA VAL A 26 -44.81 51.68 -5.71
C VAL A 26 -43.73 50.61 -5.72
N TYR A 27 -42.45 51.00 -5.65
CA TYR A 27 -41.33 50.05 -5.56
C TYR A 27 -41.33 49.23 -4.24
N ASP A 28 -41.81 49.79 -3.12
CA ASP A 28 -41.90 49.08 -1.84
C ASP A 28 -43.00 48.00 -1.86
N ASP A 29 -44.11 48.26 -2.55
CA ASP A 29 -45.23 47.31 -2.67
C ASP A 29 -44.89 46.14 -3.62
N GLU A 30 -44.28 46.42 -4.78
CA GLU A 30 -43.81 45.37 -5.70
C GLU A 30 -42.73 44.48 -5.06
N SER A 31 -41.82 45.09 -4.28
CA SER A 31 -40.77 44.36 -3.58
C SER A 31 -41.33 43.47 -2.46
N LYS A 32 -42.37 43.90 -1.75
CA LYS A 32 -43.07 43.09 -0.74
C LYS A 32 -43.78 41.89 -1.34
N GLU A 33 -44.43 42.06 -2.49
CA GLU A 33 -45.10 40.96 -3.19
C GLU A 33 -44.07 39.91 -3.65
N PHE A 34 -42.99 40.34 -4.30
CA PHE A 34 -41.92 39.45 -4.75
C PHE A 34 -41.23 38.69 -3.60
N THR A 35 -41.04 39.37 -2.46
CA THR A 35 -40.39 38.78 -1.28
C THR A 35 -41.31 37.87 -0.46
N SER A 36 -42.62 37.92 -0.71
CA SER A 36 -43.57 36.93 -0.19
C SER A 36 -43.60 35.64 -1.02
N LEU A 37 -43.26 35.73 -2.31
CA LEU A 37 -43.25 34.62 -3.27
C LEU A 37 -41.91 33.88 -3.33
N THR A 38 -40.82 34.51 -2.88
CA THR A 38 -39.50 33.88 -2.83
C THR A 38 -39.41 32.81 -1.72
N THR A 39 -38.58 31.80 -1.95
CA THR A 39 -38.23 30.79 -0.92
C THR A 39 -37.16 31.29 0.06
N TYR A 40 -36.67 32.52 -0.13
CA TYR A 40 -35.68 33.12 0.75
C TYR A 40 -36.31 33.60 2.07
N HIS A 41 -36.15 32.78 3.11
CA HIS A 41 -36.80 32.96 4.41
C HIS A 41 -36.45 34.28 5.12
N GLY A 42 -35.30 34.88 4.79
CA GLY A 42 -34.86 36.16 5.38
C GLY A 42 -35.52 37.40 4.78
N MET A 43 -35.93 37.35 3.51
CA MET A 43 -36.39 38.53 2.77
C MET A 43 -37.76 38.98 3.27
N ILE A 44 -38.68 38.03 3.47
CA ILE A 44 -40.02 38.33 4.00
C ILE A 44 -39.97 39.05 5.36
N ARG A 45 -38.99 38.74 6.22
CA ARG A 45 -38.83 39.38 7.53
C ARG A 45 -38.30 40.81 7.44
N ILE A 46 -37.46 41.10 6.45
CA ILE A 46 -36.93 42.45 6.20
C ILE A 46 -38.05 43.34 5.62
N TYR A 47 -38.76 42.87 4.59
CA TYR A 47 -39.79 43.67 3.91
C TYR A 47 -41.11 43.79 4.69
N SER A 48 -41.44 42.78 5.53
CA SER A 48 -42.60 42.85 6.44
C SER A 48 -42.32 43.66 7.71
N SER A 49 -41.09 44.14 7.95
CA SER A 49 -40.79 44.94 9.13
C SER A 49 -41.29 46.37 8.98
N GLU A 50 -42.20 46.78 9.86
CA GLU A 50 -42.78 48.14 9.85
C GLU A 50 -41.79 49.20 10.36
N THR A 51 -40.92 48.84 11.30
CA THR A 51 -39.99 49.78 11.94
C THR A 51 -38.58 49.69 11.37
N TRP A 52 -37.95 50.85 11.19
CA TRP A 52 -36.57 50.98 10.68
C TRP A 52 -35.54 50.17 11.50
N PRO A 53 -35.58 50.14 12.85
CA PRO A 53 -34.68 49.29 13.63
C PRO A 53 -34.88 47.79 13.40
N SER A 54 -36.13 47.33 13.21
CA SER A 54 -36.43 45.93 12.91
C SER A 54 -35.86 45.53 11.54
N ARG A 55 -35.98 46.40 10.53
CA ARG A 55 -35.38 46.17 9.21
C ARG A 55 -33.87 45.98 9.29
N ILE A 56 -33.18 46.81 10.07
CA ILE A 56 -31.73 46.70 10.27
C ILE A 56 -31.38 45.40 10.98
N PHE A 57 -32.09 45.06 12.06
CA PHE A 57 -31.87 43.83 12.80
C PHE A 57 -31.98 42.59 11.89
N TRP A 58 -33.09 42.47 11.14
CA TRP A 58 -33.28 41.35 10.23
C TRP A 58 -32.28 41.34 9.08
N SER A 59 -31.88 42.50 8.57
CA SER A 59 -30.82 42.59 7.55
C SER A 59 -29.48 42.09 8.08
N LEU A 60 -29.10 42.45 9.30
CA LEU A 60 -27.86 41.95 9.94
C LEU A 60 -27.90 40.44 10.15
N VAL A 61 -29.03 39.90 10.61
CA VAL A 61 -29.21 38.44 10.78
C VAL A 61 -29.05 37.71 9.44
N VAL A 62 -29.69 38.21 8.38
CA VAL A 62 -29.65 37.63 7.04
C VAL A 62 -28.23 37.67 6.45
N VAL A 63 -27.54 38.81 6.55
CA VAL A 63 -26.15 38.96 6.09
C VAL A 63 -25.22 38.03 6.87
N THR A 64 -25.40 37.92 8.18
CA THR A 64 -24.60 37.02 9.03
C THR A 64 -24.82 35.56 8.65
N CYS A 65 -26.07 35.14 8.43
CA CYS A 65 -26.36 33.77 7.97
C CYS A 65 -25.74 33.48 6.60
N LEU A 66 -25.81 34.42 5.65
CA LEU A 66 -25.24 34.23 4.31
C LEU A 66 -23.70 34.15 4.34
N THR A 67 -23.05 34.99 5.14
CA THR A 67 -21.58 34.95 5.30
C THR A 67 -21.12 33.65 5.95
N LEU A 68 -21.78 33.19 7.01
CA LEU A 68 -21.48 31.89 7.63
C LEU A 68 -21.70 30.73 6.66
N PHE A 69 -22.76 30.77 5.85
CA PHE A 69 -23.02 29.76 4.83
C PHE A 69 -21.92 29.72 3.76
N MET A 70 -21.46 30.89 3.27
CA MET A 70 -20.36 30.98 2.30
C MET A 70 -19.04 30.46 2.88
N ILE A 71 -18.72 30.81 4.14
CA ILE A 71 -17.53 30.31 4.84
C ILE A 71 -17.61 28.78 4.99
N HIS A 72 -18.74 28.25 5.45
CA HIS A 72 -18.92 26.81 5.62
C HIS A 72 -18.81 26.04 4.30
N SER A 73 -19.43 26.57 3.24
CA SER A 73 -19.36 25.99 1.89
C SER A 73 -17.93 26.01 1.35
N GLY A 74 -17.19 27.11 1.56
CA GLY A 74 -15.77 27.22 1.19
C GLY A 74 -14.89 26.23 1.93
N LEU A 75 -15.11 26.02 3.23
CA LEU A 75 -14.40 25.01 4.02
C LEU A 75 -14.68 23.59 3.51
N MET A 76 -15.94 23.25 3.23
CA MET A 76 -16.30 21.93 2.68
C MET A 76 -15.65 21.68 1.31
N LEU A 77 -15.63 22.70 0.44
CA LEU A 77 -14.97 22.61 -0.87
C LEU A 77 -13.45 22.45 -0.74
N PHE A 78 -12.82 23.19 0.18
CA PHE A 78 -11.39 23.06 0.49
C PHE A 78 -11.06 21.66 1.00
N PHE A 79 -11.85 21.12 1.94
CA PHE A 79 -11.69 19.76 2.43
C PHE A 79 -11.89 18.73 1.31
N TYR A 80 -12.88 18.92 0.44
CA TYR A 80 -13.08 18.04 -0.71
C TYR A 80 -11.88 18.04 -1.66
N HIS A 81 -11.36 19.23 -2.00
CA HIS A 81 -10.20 19.38 -2.88
C HIS A 81 -8.89 18.86 -2.26
N SER A 82 -8.82 18.81 -0.92
CA SER A 82 -7.69 18.23 -0.19
C SER A 82 -7.61 16.69 -0.33
N LYS A 83 -8.58 16.06 -1.01
CA LYS A 83 -8.66 14.61 -1.25
C LYS A 83 -8.39 13.78 0.03
N PRO A 84 -9.12 14.02 1.14
CA PRO A 84 -8.92 13.28 2.37
C PRO A 84 -9.21 11.80 2.11
N THR A 85 -8.24 10.96 2.40
CA THR A 85 -8.41 9.50 2.28
C THR A 85 -8.73 8.93 3.65
N PHE A 86 -9.81 8.18 3.73
CA PHE A 86 -10.17 7.42 4.93
C PHE A 86 -9.71 5.98 4.77
N PHE A 87 -8.87 5.51 5.69
CA PHE A 87 -8.46 4.12 5.73
C PHE A 87 -9.49 3.30 6.50
N LYS A 88 -10.22 2.42 5.81
CA LYS A 88 -11.05 1.40 6.45
C LYS A 88 -10.28 0.09 6.50
N THR A 89 -9.90 -0.34 7.71
CA THR A 89 -9.33 -1.67 7.94
C THR A 89 -10.46 -2.67 8.16
N THR A 90 -10.50 -3.74 7.36
CA THR A 90 -11.40 -4.87 7.59
C THR A 90 -10.58 -6.13 7.80
N GLU A 91 -10.88 -6.85 8.86
CA GLU A 91 -10.29 -8.15 9.13
C GLU A 91 -11.09 -9.22 8.38
N ILE A 92 -10.44 -9.93 7.47
CA ILE A 92 -11.05 -10.99 6.66
C ILE A 92 -10.22 -12.26 6.92
N PRO A 93 -10.84 -13.41 7.24
CA PRO A 93 -10.11 -14.65 7.40
C PRO A 93 -9.41 -15.04 6.08
N LEU A 94 -8.16 -15.48 6.17
CA LEU A 94 -7.40 -15.90 4.99
C LEU A 94 -7.88 -17.26 4.48
N ARG A 95 -7.94 -17.39 3.16
CA ARG A 95 -8.15 -18.68 2.48
C ARG A 95 -6.85 -19.47 2.40
N ALA A 96 -6.94 -20.79 2.22
CA ALA A 96 -5.78 -21.67 2.13
C ALA A 96 -4.76 -21.23 1.05
N GLU A 97 -5.24 -20.74 -0.09
CA GLU A 97 -4.42 -20.25 -1.22
C GLU A 97 -3.59 -18.99 -0.89
N GLN A 98 -3.95 -18.27 0.18
CA GLN A 98 -3.31 -17.01 0.58
C GLN A 98 -2.31 -17.21 1.71
N LEU A 99 -2.18 -18.44 2.21
CA LEU A 99 -1.24 -18.77 3.28
C LEU A 99 0.19 -18.70 2.76
N PRO A 100 1.12 -18.19 3.57
CA PRO A 100 2.48 -17.96 3.11
C PRO A 100 3.26 -19.28 3.04
N ALA A 101 4.07 -19.45 2.00
CA ALA A 101 5.04 -20.53 1.96
C ALA A 101 6.21 -20.24 2.90
N VAL A 102 6.72 -21.28 3.57
CA VAL A 102 7.88 -21.19 4.47
C VAL A 102 9.08 -21.87 3.83
N THR A 103 10.14 -21.10 3.58
CA THR A 103 11.42 -21.60 3.06
C THR A 103 12.39 -21.77 4.22
N ILE A 104 13.07 -22.91 4.27
CA ILE A 104 14.08 -23.25 5.27
C ILE A 104 15.40 -23.55 4.55
N CYS A 105 16.44 -22.80 4.89
CA CYS A 105 17.78 -22.93 4.34
C CYS A 105 18.83 -23.13 5.44
N ARG A 106 19.78 -24.02 5.22
CA ARG A 106 21.03 -24.05 6.01
C ARG A 106 22.01 -23.05 5.41
N VAL A 107 22.51 -22.13 6.22
CA VAL A 107 23.42 -21.05 5.85
C VAL A 107 24.75 -21.28 6.56
N GLY A 108 25.85 -21.22 5.81
CA GLY A 108 27.18 -21.54 6.32
C GLY A 108 27.45 -23.05 6.42
N GLY A 109 28.49 -23.39 7.19
CA GLY A 109 29.02 -24.74 7.34
C GLY A 109 30.10 -25.09 6.32
N LYS A 110 30.94 -26.07 6.65
CA LYS A 110 31.96 -26.66 5.77
C LYS A 110 31.37 -27.51 4.62
N LYS A 111 30.27 -27.05 4.00
CA LYS A 111 29.60 -27.75 2.89
C LYS A 111 30.55 -28.05 1.73
N TRP A 112 31.53 -27.18 1.52
CA TRP A 112 32.53 -27.33 0.47
C TRP A 112 33.66 -28.29 0.82
N ASN A 113 34.02 -28.48 2.10
CA ASN A 113 35.16 -29.33 2.45
C ASN A 113 34.99 -30.79 2.01
N LYS A 114 33.76 -31.32 2.03
CA LYS A 114 33.46 -32.68 1.58
C LYS A 114 33.62 -32.88 0.08
N TYR A 115 33.51 -31.81 -0.72
CA TYR A 115 33.71 -31.83 -2.17
C TYR A 115 35.16 -31.50 -2.57
N SER A 116 35.89 -30.81 -1.69
CA SER A 116 37.29 -30.39 -1.87
C SER A 116 38.26 -31.56 -1.92
N GLU A 117 37.88 -32.69 -1.32
CA GLU A 117 38.79 -33.82 -1.17
C GLU A 117 38.86 -34.71 -2.42
N ASN A 118 37.83 -34.71 -3.28
CA ASN A 118 37.78 -35.71 -4.35
C ASN A 118 37.82 -35.19 -5.80
N HIS A 119 37.36 -33.97 -6.15
CA HIS A 119 37.28 -33.61 -7.58
C HIS A 119 37.46 -32.13 -7.99
N LEU A 120 37.64 -31.19 -7.06
CA LEU A 120 37.77 -29.76 -7.39
C LEU A 120 39.07 -29.16 -6.83
N THR A 121 39.97 -28.75 -7.73
CA THR A 121 41.22 -28.04 -7.40
C THR A 121 40.90 -26.79 -6.54
N LYS A 122 41.67 -26.53 -5.48
CA LYS A 122 41.46 -25.43 -4.50
C LYS A 122 41.09 -24.06 -5.11
N ASN A 123 41.58 -23.75 -6.32
CA ASN A 123 41.23 -22.51 -7.05
C ASN A 123 39.76 -22.41 -7.49
N LYS A 124 39.06 -23.53 -7.66
CA LYS A 124 37.67 -23.60 -8.13
C LYS A 124 36.66 -23.27 -7.03
N MET A 125 37.03 -23.51 -5.77
CA MET A 125 36.23 -23.13 -4.60
C MET A 125 36.33 -21.66 -4.27
N ALA A 126 37.50 -21.04 -4.46
CA ALA A 126 37.68 -19.62 -4.20
C ALA A 126 36.73 -18.75 -5.06
N ILE A 127 36.45 -19.18 -6.29
CA ILE A 127 35.53 -18.48 -7.20
C ILE A 127 34.07 -18.69 -6.79
N ALA A 128 33.68 -19.91 -6.42
CA ALA A 128 32.34 -20.19 -5.90
C ALA A 128 32.09 -19.44 -4.57
N ASP A 129 33.05 -19.49 -3.64
CA ASP A 129 32.98 -18.79 -2.36
C ASP A 129 32.93 -17.26 -2.54
N ALA A 130 33.63 -16.70 -3.53
CA ALA A 130 33.54 -15.27 -3.83
C ALA A 130 32.14 -14.87 -4.31
N ILE A 131 31.48 -15.71 -5.11
CA ILE A 131 30.12 -15.48 -5.62
C ILE A 131 29.08 -15.66 -4.50
N PHE A 132 29.24 -16.64 -3.62
CA PHE A 132 28.31 -16.85 -2.51
C PHE A 132 28.46 -15.82 -1.40
N ASN A 133 29.66 -15.28 -1.20
CA ASN A 133 29.90 -14.23 -0.22
C ASN A 133 29.62 -12.80 -0.75
N SER A 134 29.43 -12.61 -2.07
CA SER A 134 29.08 -11.30 -2.65
C SER A 134 27.60 -10.92 -2.50
N GLY A 135 26.75 -11.83 -1.99
CA GLY A 135 25.53 -11.48 -1.27
C GLY A 135 24.37 -10.88 -2.08
N SER A 136 24.32 -11.02 -3.40
CA SER A 136 23.12 -10.68 -4.18
C SER A 136 23.17 -11.26 -5.59
N PHE A 137 22.43 -12.34 -5.82
CA PHE A 137 22.23 -12.87 -7.17
C PHE A 137 21.15 -12.05 -7.89
N ASP A 138 21.55 -11.16 -8.79
CA ASP A 138 20.63 -10.47 -9.72
C ASP A 138 20.59 -11.19 -11.09
N SER A 139 19.59 -10.88 -11.92
CA SER A 139 19.48 -11.31 -13.32
C SER A 139 20.76 -11.05 -14.14
N SER A 140 21.44 -9.93 -13.87
CA SER A 140 22.75 -9.58 -14.44
C SER A 140 23.89 -10.52 -14.01
N GLU A 141 23.73 -11.25 -12.90
CA GLU A 141 24.71 -12.23 -12.42
C GLU A 141 24.50 -13.64 -12.98
N LEU A 142 23.32 -13.95 -13.51
CA LEU A 142 23.08 -15.20 -14.24
C LEU A 142 23.89 -15.23 -15.55
N GLU A 143 24.05 -14.09 -16.21
CA GLU A 143 24.95 -13.92 -17.36
C GLU A 143 26.41 -14.06 -16.94
N LYS A 144 26.81 -13.49 -15.78
CA LYS A 144 28.16 -13.67 -15.24
C LYS A 144 28.45 -15.13 -14.91
N LEU A 145 27.51 -15.86 -14.31
CA LEU A 145 27.64 -17.29 -14.07
C LEU A 145 27.85 -18.06 -15.37
N THR A 146 27.02 -17.79 -16.37
CA THR A 146 27.11 -18.47 -17.68
C THR A 146 28.48 -18.21 -18.34
N SER A 147 28.95 -16.97 -18.30
CA SER A 147 30.28 -16.60 -18.81
C SER A 147 31.43 -17.30 -18.07
N LEU A 148 31.23 -17.58 -16.78
CA LEU A 148 32.20 -18.24 -15.92
C LEU A 148 32.22 -19.75 -16.16
N GLU A 149 31.04 -20.37 -16.35
CA GLU A 149 30.90 -21.77 -16.78
C GLU A 149 31.58 -21.99 -18.14
N GLU A 150 31.40 -21.08 -19.09
CA GLU A 150 32.04 -21.14 -20.41
C GLU A 150 33.56 -20.97 -20.34
N THR A 151 34.04 -19.97 -19.59
CA THR A 151 35.47 -19.69 -19.43
C THR A 151 36.19 -20.85 -18.77
N TYR A 152 35.54 -21.47 -17.77
CA TYR A 152 36.05 -22.66 -17.12
C TYR A 152 36.10 -23.87 -18.06
N THR A 153 35.02 -24.09 -18.82
CA THR A 153 34.94 -25.22 -19.77
C THR A 153 36.02 -25.09 -20.85
N ARG A 154 36.29 -23.86 -21.31
CA ARG A 154 37.35 -23.55 -22.28
C ARG A 154 38.76 -23.78 -21.75
N THR A 155 39.01 -23.44 -20.48
CA THR A 155 40.35 -23.51 -19.87
C THR A 155 40.71 -24.90 -19.36
N THR A 156 39.73 -25.67 -18.87
CA THR A 156 39.98 -26.98 -18.27
C THR A 156 39.61 -28.17 -19.17
N GLY A 157 38.84 -27.93 -20.24
CA GLY A 157 38.32 -28.98 -21.12
C GLY A 157 37.20 -29.83 -20.49
N HIS A 158 36.80 -29.53 -19.25
CA HIS A 158 35.74 -30.24 -18.53
C HIS A 158 34.46 -29.40 -18.46
N LYS A 159 33.33 -30.03 -18.79
CA LYS A 159 32.00 -29.40 -18.69
C LYS A 159 31.69 -29.11 -17.22
N PHE A 160 31.51 -27.85 -16.88
CA PHE A 160 31.16 -27.39 -15.54
C PHE A 160 29.74 -26.83 -15.55
N ASN A 161 28.90 -27.29 -14.62
CA ASN A 161 27.55 -26.81 -14.44
C ASN A 161 27.32 -26.57 -12.95
N LEU A 162 27.25 -25.29 -12.56
CA LEU A 162 27.13 -24.91 -11.17
C LEU A 162 25.81 -25.41 -10.57
N LYS A 163 24.73 -25.37 -11.35
CA LYS A 163 23.41 -25.86 -10.92
C LYS A 163 23.46 -27.35 -10.55
N GLN A 164 24.17 -28.15 -11.33
CA GLN A 164 24.36 -29.57 -11.03
C GLN A 164 25.20 -29.79 -9.76
N ILE A 165 26.26 -29.02 -9.57
CA ILE A 165 27.08 -29.09 -8.34
C ILE A 165 26.25 -28.71 -7.12
N LEU A 166 25.43 -27.66 -7.20
CA LEU A 166 24.53 -27.26 -6.13
C LEU A 166 23.45 -28.33 -5.85
N LEU A 167 22.96 -29.01 -6.88
CA LEU A 167 22.03 -30.14 -6.74
C LEU A 167 22.68 -31.35 -6.06
N GLU A 168 23.94 -31.63 -6.36
CA GLU A 168 24.70 -32.76 -5.79
C GLU A 168 25.17 -32.49 -4.36
N THR A 169 25.52 -31.24 -4.06
CA THR A 169 26.00 -30.80 -2.73
C THR A 169 24.87 -30.43 -1.77
N ARG A 170 23.61 -30.45 -2.23
CA ARG A 170 22.47 -30.11 -1.38
C ARG A 170 22.35 -31.08 -0.20
N THR A 171 22.02 -30.54 0.96
CA THR A 171 21.65 -31.35 2.13
C THR A 171 20.25 -31.91 1.92
N PRO A 172 20.05 -33.24 1.99
CA PRO A 172 18.71 -33.83 1.94
C PRO A 172 17.78 -33.26 3.01
N CYS A 173 16.48 -33.20 2.70
CA CYS A 173 15.48 -32.70 3.64
C CYS A 173 15.46 -33.54 4.92
N GLU A 174 15.61 -34.86 4.80
CA GLU A 174 15.57 -35.83 5.90
C GLU A 174 16.71 -35.63 6.89
N GLN A 175 17.85 -35.12 6.42
CA GLN A 175 19.02 -34.83 7.26
C GLN A 175 18.95 -33.46 7.91
N SER A 176 18.24 -32.50 7.30
CA SER A 176 18.16 -31.12 7.78
C SER A 176 16.91 -30.88 8.63
N ILE A 177 15.79 -31.56 8.37
CA ILE A 177 14.50 -31.28 8.99
C ILE A 177 13.96 -32.56 9.63
N MET A 178 13.95 -32.61 10.96
CA MET A 178 13.52 -33.79 11.72
C MET A 178 12.00 -33.97 11.74
N SER A 179 11.28 -32.86 11.89
CA SER A 179 9.82 -32.91 11.98
C SER A 179 9.21 -31.55 11.67
N VAL A 180 8.03 -31.59 11.06
CA VAL A 180 7.21 -30.42 10.75
C VAL A 180 5.82 -30.63 11.35
N TYR A 181 5.30 -29.58 11.97
CA TYR A 181 3.98 -29.51 12.55
C TYR A 181 3.23 -28.33 11.95
N ILE A 182 2.02 -28.61 11.50
CA ILE A 182 1.08 -27.65 10.92
C ILE A 182 -0.17 -27.66 11.80
N SER A 183 -0.50 -26.51 12.39
CA SER A 183 -1.64 -26.36 13.32
C SER A 183 -1.62 -27.40 14.45
N GLY A 184 -0.41 -27.71 14.95
CA GLY A 184 -0.18 -28.71 16.00
C GLY A 184 -0.16 -30.18 15.52
N ARG A 185 -0.57 -30.47 14.28
CA ARG A 185 -0.52 -31.83 13.71
C ARG A 185 0.83 -32.11 13.08
N ARG A 186 1.45 -33.24 13.42
CA ARG A 186 2.69 -33.68 12.78
C ARG A 186 2.40 -34.14 11.35
N ILE A 187 3.10 -33.57 10.39
CA ILE A 187 3.04 -34.00 8.99
C ILE A 187 3.90 -35.25 8.83
N LYS A 188 3.30 -36.32 8.30
CA LYS A 188 4.03 -37.53 7.91
C LYS A 188 4.66 -37.31 6.53
N ASN A 189 5.88 -37.78 6.33
CA ASN A 189 6.62 -37.64 5.07
C ASN A 189 6.76 -36.17 4.60
N HIS A 190 7.03 -35.24 5.51
CA HIS A 190 7.15 -33.80 5.21
C HIS A 190 8.15 -33.50 4.08
N CYS A 191 9.18 -34.31 3.91
CA CYS A 191 10.17 -34.15 2.84
C CYS A 191 9.67 -34.54 1.44
N GLN A 192 8.65 -35.39 1.32
CA GLN A 192 8.02 -35.69 0.03
C GLN A 192 7.15 -34.53 -0.46
N GLN A 193 6.62 -33.73 0.48
CA GLN A 193 5.83 -32.53 0.20
C GLN A 193 6.69 -31.27 0.06
N ALA A 194 7.98 -31.34 0.40
CA ALA A 194 8.88 -30.21 0.32
C ALA A 194 9.32 -29.98 -1.13
N GLU A 195 9.16 -28.75 -1.60
CA GLU A 195 9.69 -28.33 -2.90
C GLU A 195 11.10 -27.76 -2.73
N TRP A 196 11.95 -27.95 -3.74
CA TRP A 196 13.29 -27.37 -3.74
C TRP A 196 13.31 -26.04 -4.50
N THR A 197 13.83 -25.00 -3.87
CA THR A 197 14.08 -23.71 -4.53
C THR A 197 15.55 -23.35 -4.43
N LEU A 198 16.09 -22.79 -5.51
CA LEU A 198 17.46 -22.27 -5.53
C LEU A 198 17.47 -20.88 -4.90
N THR A 199 18.37 -20.67 -3.96
CA THR A 199 18.61 -19.39 -3.27
C THR A 199 20.10 -19.06 -3.32
N GLU A 200 20.47 -17.88 -2.84
CA GLU A 200 21.88 -17.49 -2.63
C GLU A 200 22.61 -18.43 -1.65
N PHE A 201 21.91 -19.17 -0.79
CA PHE A 201 22.51 -20.15 0.12
C PHE A 201 22.55 -21.58 -0.46
N GLY A 202 22.23 -21.71 -1.75
CA GLY A 202 22.05 -22.97 -2.47
C GLY A 202 20.61 -23.45 -2.44
N TYR A 203 20.43 -24.77 -2.58
CA TYR A 203 19.10 -25.39 -2.59
C TYR A 203 18.47 -25.45 -1.20
N CYS A 204 17.25 -24.95 -1.10
CA CYS A 204 16.46 -24.89 0.12
C CYS A 204 15.12 -25.59 0.00
N ASN A 205 14.56 -25.97 1.15
CA ASN A 205 13.26 -26.63 1.23
C ASN A 205 12.15 -25.61 1.42
N VAL A 206 11.10 -25.70 0.61
CA VAL A 206 9.91 -24.87 0.65
C VAL A 206 8.73 -25.73 1.07
N PHE A 207 8.05 -25.28 2.13
CA PHE A 207 6.84 -25.91 2.64
C PHE A 207 5.63 -25.04 2.31
N ARG A 208 4.64 -25.65 1.66
CA ARG A 208 3.35 -25.04 1.37
C ARG A 208 2.28 -25.63 2.28
N TRP A 209 1.21 -24.88 2.45
CA TRP A 209 0.06 -25.34 3.22
C TRP A 209 -0.85 -26.16 2.32
N GLU A 210 -1.09 -27.41 2.69
CA GLU A 210 -2.05 -28.27 2.02
C GLU A 210 -3.32 -28.34 2.88
N HIS A 211 -4.48 -28.07 2.26
CA HIS A 211 -5.85 -28.12 2.81
C HIS A 211 -5.95 -28.12 4.35
N THR A 212 -5.91 -26.93 4.94
CA THR A 212 -6.11 -26.74 6.38
C THR A 212 -7.35 -25.89 6.66
N GLU A 213 -8.30 -26.49 7.37
CA GLU A 213 -9.60 -25.88 7.72
C GLU A 213 -9.55 -24.91 8.92
N SER A 214 -8.38 -24.75 9.56
CA SER A 214 -8.26 -23.98 10.80
C SER A 214 -7.94 -22.50 10.55
N ALA A 215 -8.65 -21.63 11.27
CA ALA A 215 -8.50 -20.16 11.24
C ALA A 215 -7.20 -19.65 11.88
N VAL A 216 -6.60 -20.42 12.80
CA VAL A 216 -5.29 -20.13 13.40
C VAL A 216 -4.31 -21.19 12.95
N GLN A 217 -3.33 -20.77 12.14
CA GLN A 217 -2.35 -21.68 11.57
C GLN A 217 -0.98 -21.41 12.18
N SER A 218 -0.39 -22.46 12.74
CA SER A 218 0.96 -22.42 13.30
C SER A 218 1.85 -23.36 12.53
N PHE A 219 3.02 -22.88 12.12
CA PHE A 219 4.07 -23.69 11.53
C PHE A 219 5.17 -23.88 12.57
N ARG A 220 5.57 -25.13 12.81
CA ARG A 220 6.73 -25.46 13.64
C ARG A 220 7.57 -26.49 12.92
N ALA A 221 8.83 -26.19 12.71
CA ALA A 221 9.82 -27.14 12.19
C ALA A 221 10.94 -27.32 13.21
N ASN A 222 11.35 -28.57 13.41
CA ASN A 222 12.56 -28.92 14.16
C ASN A 222 13.67 -29.21 13.15
N VAL A 223 14.74 -28.42 13.20
CA VAL A 223 15.81 -28.43 12.19
C VAL A 223 17.13 -28.82 12.87
N VAL A 224 17.93 -29.61 12.16
CA VAL A 224 19.27 -30.04 12.55
C VAL A 224 20.29 -29.19 11.81
N SER A 225 21.26 -28.68 12.56
CA SER A 225 22.33 -27.83 12.06
C SER A 225 23.61 -28.08 12.86
N GLU A 226 24.75 -27.90 12.21
CA GLU A 226 26.08 -28.08 12.80
C GLU A 226 26.47 -26.87 13.68
N SER A 227 27.63 -26.92 14.34
CA SER A 227 28.06 -25.88 15.28
C SER A 227 28.38 -24.53 14.63
N ASP A 228 28.79 -24.54 13.38
CA ASP A 228 29.20 -23.39 12.57
C ASP A 228 28.12 -22.93 11.57
N GLU A 229 26.90 -23.45 11.71
CA GLU A 229 25.82 -23.20 10.78
C GLU A 229 24.66 -22.41 11.40
N LEU A 230 23.96 -21.71 10.52
CA LEU A 230 22.73 -20.99 10.80
C LEU A 230 21.59 -21.59 9.99
N VAL A 231 20.37 -21.50 10.51
CA VAL A 231 19.18 -21.85 9.73
C VAL A 231 18.42 -20.57 9.43
N MET A 232 18.27 -20.24 8.15
CA MET A 232 17.42 -19.15 7.72
C MET A 232 15.99 -19.67 7.49
N PHE A 233 15.03 -18.98 8.08
CA PHE A 233 13.60 -19.14 7.82
C PHE A 233 13.11 -17.92 7.06
N GLN A 234 12.46 -18.14 5.92
CA GLN A 234 11.88 -17.07 5.14
C GLN A 234 10.42 -17.36 4.86
N VAL A 235 9.56 -16.37 5.11
CA VAL A 235 8.12 -16.52 4.95
C VAL A 235 7.66 -15.63 3.80
N ARG A 236 7.10 -16.24 2.74
CA ARG A 236 6.76 -15.55 1.50
C ARG A 236 5.32 -15.82 1.08
N ARG A 237 4.74 -14.93 0.28
CA ARG A 237 3.47 -15.22 -0.39
C ARG A 237 3.67 -16.32 -1.45
N PRO A 238 2.68 -17.20 -1.67
CA PRO A 238 2.83 -18.36 -2.56
C PRO A 238 3.03 -17.99 -4.05
N ASN A 239 2.56 -16.82 -4.49
CA ASN A 239 2.53 -16.43 -5.91
C ASN A 239 3.58 -15.36 -6.31
N ILE A 240 4.51 -14.99 -5.42
CA ILE A 240 5.56 -14.03 -5.77
C ILE A 240 6.79 -14.84 -6.19
N ALA A 241 7.13 -14.77 -7.49
CA ALA A 241 8.38 -15.33 -8.01
C ALA A 241 9.56 -14.78 -7.22
N ASN A 242 10.52 -15.66 -6.90
CA ASN A 242 11.71 -15.43 -6.07
C ASN A 242 12.32 -14.03 -6.24
N THR A 243 11.86 -13.02 -5.50
CA THR A 243 12.61 -11.77 -5.37
C THR A 243 13.74 -12.06 -4.41
N LEU A 244 14.96 -11.99 -4.92
CA LEU A 244 16.22 -12.38 -4.28
C LEU A 244 16.66 -11.48 -3.11
N ASN A 245 15.75 -10.67 -2.56
CA ASN A 245 16.04 -9.88 -1.37
C ASN A 245 15.79 -10.68 -0.09
N VAL A 246 16.82 -10.69 0.74
CA VAL A 246 17.10 -11.58 1.85
C VAL A 246 16.40 -11.13 3.14
N ASP A 247 15.08 -10.99 3.09
CA ASP A 247 14.31 -10.76 4.32
C ASP A 247 14.00 -12.11 4.97
N GLY A 248 14.98 -12.67 5.68
CA GLY A 248 14.92 -13.95 6.38
C GLY A 248 15.30 -13.84 7.86
N ILE A 249 14.76 -14.72 8.69
CA ILE A 249 15.12 -14.84 10.11
C ILE A 249 16.17 -15.93 10.27
N TYR A 250 17.33 -15.56 10.82
CA TYR A 250 18.42 -16.49 11.09
C TYR A 250 18.34 -17.02 12.52
N VAL A 251 18.39 -18.34 12.66
CA VAL A 251 18.29 -19.04 13.92
C VAL A 251 19.56 -19.86 14.14
N ARG A 252 20.21 -19.62 15.28
CA ARG A 252 21.40 -20.37 15.72
C ARG A 252 20.99 -21.73 16.30
N ARG A 253 21.91 -22.70 16.23
CA ARG A 253 21.76 -24.01 16.86
C ARG A 253 21.38 -23.89 18.34
N GLY A 254 20.45 -24.73 18.80
CA GLY A 254 20.00 -24.79 20.19
C GLY A 254 19.08 -23.64 20.62
N ARG A 255 18.69 -22.76 19.70
CA ARG A 255 17.73 -21.67 19.95
C ARG A 255 16.38 -21.99 19.31
N THR A 256 15.33 -21.43 19.91
CA THR A 256 13.97 -21.46 19.36
C THR A 256 13.58 -20.06 18.95
N ALA A 257 13.12 -19.89 17.72
CA ALA A 257 12.50 -18.65 17.26
C ALA A 257 10.98 -18.85 17.15
N LYS A 258 10.22 -17.84 17.57
CA LYS A 258 8.78 -17.78 17.38
C LYS A 258 8.47 -16.51 16.60
N LEU A 259 7.84 -16.66 15.45
CA LEU A 259 7.42 -15.56 14.61
C LEU A 259 5.89 -15.51 14.58
N ALA A 260 5.33 -14.38 14.99
CA ALA A 260 3.91 -14.08 14.80
C ALA A 260 3.79 -13.23 13.54
N ILE A 261 3.07 -13.74 12.54
CA ILE A 261 2.90 -13.07 11.25
C ILE A 261 1.46 -12.60 11.15
N GLN A 262 1.30 -11.30 10.94
CA GLN A 262 0.02 -10.71 10.58
C GLN A 262 0.06 -10.32 9.10
N PRO A 263 -0.63 -11.06 8.22
CA PRO A 263 -0.64 -10.73 6.80
C PRO A 263 -1.34 -9.39 6.59
N ARG A 264 -0.63 -8.45 5.94
CA ARG A 264 -1.19 -7.17 5.51
C ARG A 264 -1.32 -7.15 3.99
N LYS A 265 -2.51 -6.82 3.49
CA LYS A 265 -2.71 -6.51 2.08
C LYS A 265 -2.40 -5.03 1.88
N VAL A 266 -1.26 -4.74 1.27
CA VAL A 266 -0.91 -3.38 0.84
C VAL A 266 -1.53 -3.18 -0.53
N TRP A 267 -2.54 -2.33 -0.61
CA TRP A 267 -3.04 -1.85 -1.90
C TRP A 267 -2.13 -0.72 -2.34
N LEU A 268 -1.21 -1.00 -3.26
CA LEU A 268 -0.55 0.05 -4.05
C LEU A 268 -1.62 0.62 -4.99
N GLN A 269 -2.32 1.66 -4.56
CA GLN A 269 -3.07 2.48 -5.51
C GLN A 269 -2.06 3.32 -6.30
N LEU A 270 -1.52 2.76 -7.39
CA LEU A 270 -1.10 3.58 -8.51
C LEU A 270 -2.39 4.18 -9.09
N LYS A 271 -2.72 5.40 -8.66
CA LYS A 271 -3.71 6.21 -9.37
C LYS A 271 -2.93 7.02 -10.40
N GLU A 272 -2.88 6.49 -11.62
CA GLU A 272 -2.82 7.36 -12.80
C GLU A 272 -4.03 8.29 -12.72
N ILE A 273 -3.75 9.58 -12.56
CA ILE A 273 -4.73 10.65 -12.62
C ILE A 273 -4.74 11.11 -14.07
N LEU A 274 -5.78 10.70 -14.82
CA LEU A 274 -6.32 11.48 -15.92
C LEU A 274 -7.37 12.45 -15.34
#